data_AF-A0A1Q5HBW2-F1
#
_entry.id   AF-A0A1Q5HBW2-F1
#
_cell.length_a   1.000
_cell.length_b   1.000
_cell.length_c   1.000
_cell.angle_alpha   90.00
_cell.angle_beta   90.00
_cell.angle_gamma   90.00
#
_symmetry.space_group_name_H-M   'P 1'
#
loop_
_entity.id
_entity.type
_entity.pdbx_description
1 polymer ?
#
loop_
_entity_poly.entity_id
_entity_poly.type
_entity_poly.pdbx_seq_one_letter_code
_entity_poly.pdbx_strand_id
1 'polypeptide(L)'
;MTAQTTEQPATEQAVEQKATPPDPAYLAAVLRQRLAMKAQLDHAAALFETVNTRAEYLLDQQYKAAKSTKADVTLDDNTTTFGTVTRVGGEATAQVTDRDAFAAWVRDTYPDHWDYRIIPARTEIKLDEAFVAQVLAAVDAAGTAQYADPGTGLIHDVPGVAIKPTRRRYWRWLFTRRSKSKPLDGRELVAQAIEAGRIDLDRAIEAPAPLELTQTAA
;
A
#
# COMPACT_ATOMS: atom_id res chain seq x y z
N MET A 1 -24.36 -81.12 -4.90
CA MET A 1 -24.48 -81.07 -6.38
C MET A 1 -25.75 -80.29 -6.72
N THR A 2 -25.76 -79.69 -7.92
CA THR A 2 -26.75 -78.75 -8.52
C THR A 2 -26.84 -77.36 -7.89
N ALA A 3 -26.88 -76.26 -8.64
CA ALA A 3 -26.31 -75.78 -9.91
C ALA A 3 -26.68 -74.29 -9.97
N GLN A 4 -25.84 -73.46 -10.57
CA GLN A 4 -26.04 -72.02 -10.73
C GLN A 4 -27.33 -71.70 -11.49
N THR A 5 -28.00 -70.62 -11.11
CA THR A 5 -28.71 -69.77 -12.06
C THR A 5 -28.48 -68.33 -11.65
N THR A 6 -27.72 -67.67 -12.51
CA THR A 6 -27.47 -66.24 -12.61
C THR A 6 -28.79 -65.49 -12.69
N GLU A 7 -29.01 -64.53 -11.80
CA GLU A 7 -29.90 -63.41 -12.11
C GLU A 7 -29.34 -62.15 -11.47
N GLN A 8 -28.67 -61.40 -12.33
CA GLN A 8 -28.25 -60.03 -12.09
C GLN A 8 -29.38 -59.15 -12.63
N PRO A 9 -30.03 -58.38 -11.77
CA PRO A 9 -30.46 -57.04 -12.15
C PRO A 9 -30.05 -56.07 -11.04
N ALA A 10 -29.91 -54.80 -11.25
CA ALA A 10 -29.77 -53.96 -12.42
C ALA A 10 -29.11 -52.72 -11.80
N THR A 11 -28.16 -52.13 -12.50
CA THR A 11 -27.66 -50.81 -12.18
C THR A 11 -28.87 -49.88 -12.07
N GLU A 12 -29.23 -49.47 -10.85
CA GLU A 12 -30.08 -48.32 -10.62
C GLU A 12 -29.33 -47.13 -11.21
N GLN A 13 -29.66 -46.83 -12.45
CA GLN A 13 -29.33 -45.56 -13.06
C GLN A 13 -29.96 -44.50 -12.17
N ALA A 14 -29.12 -43.83 -11.38
CA ALA A 14 -29.45 -42.56 -10.78
C ALA A 14 -29.90 -41.66 -11.93
N VAL A 15 -31.22 -41.52 -12.06
CA VAL A 15 -31.83 -40.60 -13.01
C VAL A 15 -31.34 -39.23 -12.60
N GLU A 16 -30.36 -38.69 -13.33
CA GLU A 16 -29.99 -37.28 -13.27
C GLU A 16 -31.29 -36.49 -13.42
N GLN A 17 -31.78 -35.92 -12.31
CA GLN A 17 -32.87 -34.97 -12.36
C GLN A 17 -32.36 -33.82 -13.23
N LYS A 18 -32.83 -33.76 -14.48
CA LYS A 18 -32.61 -32.61 -15.37
C LYS A 18 -32.98 -31.36 -14.59
N ALA A 19 -31.99 -30.50 -14.35
CA ALA A 19 -32.18 -29.26 -13.63
C ALA A 19 -33.32 -28.46 -14.29
N THR A 20 -34.42 -28.26 -13.56
CA THR A 20 -35.50 -27.40 -14.01
C THR A 20 -34.96 -25.98 -14.17
N PRO A 21 -35.15 -25.33 -15.33
CA PRO A 21 -34.68 -23.96 -15.51
C PRO A 21 -35.37 -23.05 -14.48
N PRO A 22 -34.64 -22.11 -13.85
CA PRO A 22 -35.22 -21.17 -12.90
C PRO A 22 -36.26 -20.31 -13.60
N ASP A 23 -37.27 -19.85 -12.85
CA ASP A 23 -38.29 -18.93 -13.36
C ASP A 23 -37.62 -17.71 -14.01
N PRO A 24 -37.85 -17.44 -15.32
CA PRO A 24 -37.22 -16.34 -16.03
C PRO A 24 -37.54 -14.97 -15.41
N ALA A 25 -38.72 -14.81 -14.79
CA ALA A 25 -39.09 -13.55 -14.13
C ALA A 25 -38.26 -13.31 -12.87
N TYR A 26 -38.10 -14.35 -12.03
CA TYR A 26 -37.22 -14.31 -10.87
C TYR A 26 -35.75 -14.10 -11.26
N LEU A 27 -35.27 -14.81 -12.29
CA LEU A 27 -33.91 -14.61 -12.80
C LEU A 27 -33.69 -13.17 -13.26
N ALA A 28 -34.63 -12.59 -14.02
CA ALA A 28 -34.54 -11.20 -14.45
C ALA A 28 -34.53 -10.22 -13.26
N ALA A 29 -35.32 -10.46 -12.21
CA ALA A 29 -35.33 -9.65 -11.01
C ALA A 29 -33.98 -9.68 -10.26
N VAL A 30 -33.41 -10.87 -10.07
CA VAL A 30 -32.08 -11.03 -9.43
C VAL A 30 -30.98 -10.37 -10.25
N LEU A 31 -31.01 -10.52 -11.58
CA LEU A 31 -30.02 -9.87 -12.46
C LEU A 31 -30.13 -8.34 -12.42
N ARG A 32 -31.35 -7.78 -12.40
CA ARG A 32 -31.56 -6.33 -12.21
C ARG A 32 -31.02 -5.87 -10.87
N GLN A 33 -31.31 -6.60 -9.79
CA GLN A 33 -30.82 -6.28 -8.45
C GLN A 33 -29.27 -6.31 -8.41
N ARG A 34 -28.64 -7.34 -8.99
CA ARG A 34 -27.18 -7.44 -9.09
C ARG A 34 -26.57 -6.23 -9.80
N LEU A 35 -27.13 -5.84 -10.95
CA LEU A 35 -26.62 -4.70 -11.73
C LEU A 35 -26.82 -3.37 -11.00
N ALA A 36 -27.95 -3.20 -10.31
CA ALA A 36 -28.19 -2.03 -9.47
C ALA A 36 -27.18 -1.94 -8.31
N MET A 37 -26.91 -3.05 -7.62
CA MET A 37 -25.89 -3.10 -6.56
C MET A 37 -24.50 -2.81 -7.10
N LYS A 38 -24.16 -3.29 -8.30
CA LYS A 38 -22.88 -2.98 -8.94
C LYS A 38 -22.74 -1.49 -9.25
N ALA A 39 -23.77 -0.86 -9.80
CA ALA A 39 -23.77 0.58 -10.06
C ALA A 39 -23.59 1.40 -8.77
N GLN A 40 -24.22 1.00 -7.67
CA GLN A 40 -24.02 1.64 -6.36
C GLN A 40 -22.60 1.47 -5.83
N LEU A 41 -21.99 0.28 -5.98
CA LEU A 41 -20.60 0.06 -5.60
C LEU A 41 -19.63 0.91 -6.42
N ASP A 42 -19.88 1.05 -7.73
CA ASP A 42 -19.04 1.86 -8.62
C ASP A 42 -19.15 3.36 -8.26
N HIS A 43 -20.35 3.84 -7.95
CA HIS A 43 -20.57 5.19 -7.46
C HIS A 43 -19.85 5.43 -6.11
N ALA A 44 -20.02 4.52 -5.15
CA ALA A 44 -19.36 4.60 -3.85
C ALA A 44 -17.82 4.55 -3.98
N ALA A 45 -17.30 3.75 -4.90
CA ALA A 45 -15.86 3.71 -5.19
C ALA A 45 -15.34 5.05 -5.73
N ALA A 46 -16.07 5.69 -6.63
CA ALA A 46 -15.69 7.01 -7.16
C ALA A 46 -15.70 8.11 -6.07
N LEU A 47 -16.72 8.13 -5.22
CA LEU A 47 -16.77 9.03 -4.06
C LEU A 47 -15.62 8.75 -3.09
N PHE A 48 -15.36 7.47 -2.79
CA PHE A 48 -14.26 7.06 -1.93
C PHE A 48 -12.91 7.55 -2.44
N GLU A 49 -12.59 7.38 -3.73
CA GLU A 49 -11.31 7.84 -4.30
C GLU A 49 -11.15 9.37 -4.21
N THR A 50 -12.25 10.10 -4.41
CA THR A 50 -12.27 11.56 -4.28
C THR A 50 -11.95 11.97 -2.83
N VAL A 51 -12.62 11.34 -1.86
CA VAL A 51 -12.38 11.59 -0.43
C VAL A 51 -10.97 11.16 -0.02
N ASN A 52 -10.51 9.99 -0.48
CA ASN A 52 -9.18 9.46 -0.17
C ASN A 52 -8.08 10.40 -0.67
N THR A 53 -8.17 10.86 -1.91
CA THR A 53 -7.21 11.82 -2.49
C THR A 53 -7.14 13.10 -1.65
N ARG A 54 -8.29 13.63 -1.25
CA ARG A 54 -8.35 14.83 -0.40
C ARG A 54 -7.81 14.58 1.00
N ALA A 55 -8.10 13.42 1.59
CA ALA A 55 -7.62 13.07 2.92
C ALA A 55 -6.10 12.89 2.93
N GLU A 56 -5.52 12.20 1.94
CA GLU A 56 -4.07 12.08 1.77
C GLU A 56 -3.40 13.46 1.62
N TYR A 57 -4.01 14.37 0.86
CA TYR A 57 -3.52 15.73 0.71
C TYR A 57 -3.47 16.49 2.05
N LEU A 58 -4.56 16.43 2.83
CA LEU A 58 -4.65 17.10 4.14
C LEU A 58 -3.68 16.48 5.16
N LEU A 59 -3.52 15.16 5.16
CA LEU A 59 -2.56 14.46 6.02
C LEU A 59 -1.11 14.84 5.66
N ASP A 60 -0.80 14.98 4.36
CA ASP A 60 0.51 15.47 3.91
C ASP A 60 0.74 16.93 4.33
N GLN A 61 -0.27 17.80 4.30
CA GLN A 61 -0.18 19.18 4.82
C GLN A 61 0.06 19.19 6.34
N GLN A 62 -0.70 18.40 7.10
CA GLN A 62 -0.54 18.26 8.55
C GLN A 62 0.87 17.76 8.91
N TYR A 63 1.38 16.77 8.19
CA TYR A 63 2.75 16.28 8.38
C TYR A 63 3.78 17.38 8.07
N LYS A 64 3.59 18.18 7.01
CA LYS A 64 4.51 19.28 6.70
C LYS A 64 4.56 20.31 7.83
N ALA A 65 3.41 20.67 8.39
CA ALA A 65 3.27 21.68 9.45
C ALA A 65 3.72 21.19 10.83
N ALA A 66 3.24 20.03 11.27
CA ALA A 66 3.39 19.55 12.66
C ALA A 66 4.30 18.32 12.79
N LYS A 67 4.78 17.75 11.68
CA LYS A 67 5.54 16.47 11.64
C LYS A 67 4.81 15.28 12.27
N SER A 68 3.49 15.37 12.50
CA SER A 68 2.70 14.27 13.04
C SER A 68 2.58 13.13 12.05
N THR A 69 2.92 11.92 12.49
CA THR A 69 2.85 10.68 11.70
C THR A 69 1.61 9.85 11.99
N LYS A 70 0.79 10.26 12.96
CA LYS A 70 -0.43 9.56 13.39
C LYS A 70 -1.59 10.54 13.50
N ALA A 71 -2.74 10.13 12.97
CA ALA A 71 -4.01 10.81 13.16
C ALA A 71 -5.04 9.79 13.66
N ASP A 72 -5.72 10.11 14.76
CA ASP A 72 -6.83 9.30 15.26
C ASP A 72 -8.14 9.83 14.65
N VAL A 73 -8.99 8.93 14.17
CA VAL A 73 -10.27 9.25 13.53
C VAL A 73 -11.38 9.01 14.54
N THR A 74 -11.94 10.10 15.03
CA THR A 74 -13.02 10.12 16.01
C THR A 74 -14.36 10.43 15.37
N LEU A 75 -15.43 10.02 16.03
CA LEU A 75 -16.77 10.53 15.76
C LEU A 75 -16.87 12.02 16.13
N ASP A 76 -18.02 12.61 15.84
CA ASP A 76 -18.42 13.99 16.17
C ASP A 76 -18.27 14.33 17.66
N ASP A 77 -18.33 13.31 18.53
CA ASP A 77 -18.10 13.41 19.96
C ASP A 77 -16.63 13.59 20.39
N ASN A 78 -15.67 13.55 19.44
CA ASN A 78 -14.21 13.60 19.66
C ASN A 78 -13.65 12.62 20.71
N THR A 79 -14.45 11.64 21.13
CA THR A 79 -14.12 10.70 22.21
C THR A 79 -14.19 9.26 21.72
N THR A 80 -15.06 8.98 20.75
CA THR A 80 -15.21 7.67 20.14
C THR A 80 -14.32 7.53 18.91
N THR A 81 -13.08 7.09 19.11
CA THR A 81 -12.19 6.70 18.00
C THR A 81 -12.65 5.41 17.36
N PHE A 82 -12.91 5.44 16.04
CA PHE A 82 -13.28 4.29 15.23
C PHE A 82 -12.17 3.86 14.25
N GLY A 83 -11.16 4.71 14.04
CA GLY A 83 -10.02 4.38 13.20
C GLY A 83 -8.75 5.13 13.56
N THR A 84 -7.63 4.67 13.03
CA THR A 84 -6.33 5.31 13.13
C THR A 84 -5.69 5.33 11.75
N VAL A 85 -5.08 6.46 11.41
CA VAL A 85 -4.31 6.66 10.19
C VAL A 85 -2.86 6.90 10.56
N THR A 86 -1.97 6.10 10.00
CA THR A 86 -0.53 6.17 10.28
C THR A 86 0.24 6.38 9.00
N ARG A 87 1.16 7.35 8.99
CA ARG A 87 2.12 7.57 7.90
C ARG A 87 3.11 6.42 7.89
N VAL A 88 3.19 5.70 6.78
CA VAL A 88 4.25 4.73 6.56
C VAL A 88 5.29 5.38 5.64
N GLY A 89 6.51 5.50 6.15
CA GLY A 89 7.65 5.97 5.38
C GLY A 89 7.88 5.06 4.17
N GLY A 90 8.35 5.64 3.07
CA GLY A 90 8.91 4.82 2.00
C GLY A 90 10.17 4.14 2.53
N GLU A 91 10.32 2.84 2.30
CA GLU A 91 11.60 2.16 2.45
C GLU A 91 12.59 2.87 1.53
N ALA A 92 13.67 3.40 2.09
CA ALA A 92 14.68 4.14 1.35
C ALA A 92 15.89 3.24 1.23
N THR A 93 16.32 2.96 0.00
CA THR A 93 17.52 2.16 -0.25
C THR A 93 18.53 2.99 -1.02
N ALA A 94 19.81 2.73 -0.79
CA ALA A 94 20.88 3.29 -1.59
C ALA A 94 20.74 2.85 -3.06
N GLN A 95 20.78 3.81 -3.99
CA GLN A 95 20.82 3.53 -5.42
C GLN A 95 21.92 4.35 -6.09
N VAL A 96 22.62 3.71 -7.03
CA VAL A 96 23.55 4.40 -7.94
C VAL A 96 22.72 5.31 -8.85
N THR A 97 22.85 6.61 -8.63
CA THR A 97 22.18 7.68 -9.39
C THR A 97 23.06 8.21 -10.52
N ASP A 98 24.38 8.20 -10.33
CA ASP A 98 25.37 8.50 -11.37
C ASP A 98 26.36 7.34 -11.45
N ARG A 99 26.25 6.57 -12.53
CA ARG A 99 27.05 5.37 -12.73
C ARG A 99 28.49 5.70 -13.09
N ASP A 100 28.73 6.81 -13.78
CA ASP A 100 30.06 7.16 -14.28
C ASP A 100 30.91 7.74 -13.15
N ALA A 101 30.32 8.59 -12.31
CA ALA A 101 30.97 9.09 -11.09
C ALA A 101 31.28 7.96 -10.10
N PHE A 102 30.33 7.04 -9.91
CA PHE A 102 30.53 5.88 -9.05
C PHE A 102 31.63 4.95 -9.60
N ALA A 103 31.62 4.67 -10.90
CA ALA A 103 32.65 3.83 -11.53
C ALA A 103 34.05 4.45 -11.48
N ALA A 104 34.17 5.78 -11.67
CA ALA A 104 35.44 6.48 -11.53
C ALA A 104 35.99 6.39 -10.10
N TRP A 105 35.12 6.55 -9.09
CA TRP A 105 35.54 6.42 -7.69
C TRP A 105 35.98 5.01 -7.32
N VAL A 106 35.25 3.98 -7.77
CA VAL A 106 35.67 2.58 -7.56
C VAL A 106 36.99 2.31 -8.27
N ARG A 107 37.18 2.80 -9.50
CA ARG A 107 38.44 2.67 -10.24
C ARG A 107 39.63 3.26 -9.49
N ASP A 108 39.44 4.46 -8.93
CA ASP A 108 40.53 5.24 -8.34
C ASP A 108 40.83 4.81 -6.88
N THR A 109 39.84 4.27 -6.15
CA THR A 109 39.96 3.88 -4.73
C THR A 109 40.17 2.38 -4.54
N TYR A 110 39.58 1.55 -5.42
CA TYR A 110 39.51 0.10 -5.32
C TYR A 110 39.92 -0.57 -6.64
N PRO A 111 41.21 -0.51 -7.00
CA PRO A 111 41.70 -0.97 -8.30
C PRO A 111 41.47 -2.46 -8.56
N ASP A 112 41.30 -3.26 -7.51
CA ASP A 112 41.07 -4.72 -7.61
C ASP A 112 39.60 -5.10 -7.87
N HIS A 113 38.67 -4.13 -7.82
CA HIS A 113 37.23 -4.36 -7.91
C HIS A 113 36.60 -3.88 -9.23
N TRP A 114 37.41 -3.64 -10.26
CA TRP A 114 36.94 -3.32 -11.60
C TRP A 114 37.75 -4.04 -12.68
N ASP A 115 37.08 -4.34 -13.79
CA ASP A 115 37.67 -4.91 -14.99
C ASP A 115 37.26 -4.05 -16.21
N TYR A 116 38.08 -4.03 -17.26
CA TYR A 116 37.76 -3.33 -18.50
C TYR A 116 37.44 -4.32 -19.62
N ARG A 117 36.27 -4.14 -20.24
CA ARG A 117 35.93 -4.86 -21.47
C ARG A 117 36.13 -3.93 -22.65
N ILE A 118 37.08 -4.28 -23.51
CA ILE A 118 37.28 -3.59 -24.79
C ILE A 118 36.34 -4.22 -25.81
N ILE A 119 35.29 -3.50 -26.17
CA ILE A 119 34.44 -3.81 -27.32
C ILE A 119 34.96 -2.96 -28.48
N PRO A 120 35.07 -3.49 -29.72
CA PRO A 120 35.42 -2.65 -30.87
C PRO A 120 34.44 -1.47 -30.95
N ALA A 121 34.96 -0.24 -30.83
CA ALA A 121 34.26 1.05 -30.74
C ALA A 121 33.76 1.53 -29.35
N ARG A 122 33.86 0.77 -28.25
CA ARG A 122 33.52 1.28 -26.91
C ARG A 122 34.27 0.56 -25.78
N THR A 123 34.85 1.32 -24.86
CA THR A 123 35.43 0.80 -23.61
C THR A 123 34.34 0.80 -22.54
N GLU A 124 34.02 -0.36 -21.96
CA GLU A 124 33.07 -0.48 -20.85
C GLU A 124 33.81 -0.85 -19.55
N ILE A 125 33.54 -0.09 -18.48
CA ILE A 125 34.02 -0.42 -17.13
C ILE A 125 33.04 -1.41 -16.52
N LYS A 126 33.52 -2.61 -16.19
CA LYS A 126 32.75 -3.62 -15.50
C LYS A 126 33.16 -3.61 -14.03
N LEU A 127 32.29 -3.08 -13.19
CA LEU A 127 32.46 -3.14 -11.74
C LEU A 127 32.10 -4.53 -11.23
N ASP A 128 32.80 -5.00 -10.21
CA ASP A 128 32.43 -6.23 -9.50
C ASP A 128 31.06 -6.06 -8.82
N GLU A 129 30.08 -6.84 -9.27
CA GLU A 129 28.70 -6.78 -8.76
C GLU A 129 28.60 -7.11 -7.27
N ALA A 130 29.49 -7.97 -6.76
CA ALA A 130 29.52 -8.31 -5.34
C ALA A 130 29.98 -7.12 -4.49
N PHE A 131 31.02 -6.41 -4.95
CA PHE A 131 31.50 -5.19 -4.32
C PHE A 131 30.47 -4.06 -4.38
N VAL A 132 29.80 -3.86 -5.52
CA VAL A 132 28.72 -2.87 -5.64
C VAL A 132 27.58 -3.18 -4.68
N ALA A 133 27.15 -4.44 -4.58
CA ALA A 133 26.12 -4.86 -3.63
C ALA A 133 26.54 -4.61 -2.17
N GLN A 134 27.81 -4.86 -1.83
CA GLN A 134 28.35 -4.61 -0.49
C GLN A 134 28.39 -3.11 -0.16
N VAL A 135 28.84 -2.26 -1.08
CA VAL A 135 28.87 -0.80 -0.90
C VAL A 135 27.45 -0.27 -0.74
N LEU A 136 26.51 -0.68 -1.59
CA LEU A 136 25.12 -0.26 -1.48
C LEU A 136 24.48 -0.71 -0.17
N ALA A 137 24.73 -1.94 0.29
CA ALA A 137 24.23 -2.43 1.57
C ALA A 137 24.81 -1.65 2.77
N ALA A 138 26.09 -1.28 2.73
CA ALA A 138 26.73 -0.49 3.77
C ALA A 138 26.22 0.95 3.81
N VAL A 139 26.03 1.59 2.65
CA VAL A 139 25.43 2.92 2.49
C VAL A 139 23.97 2.91 2.97
N ASP A 140 23.22 1.85 2.66
CA ASP A 140 21.84 1.67 3.12
C ASP A 140 21.75 1.53 4.64
N ALA A 141 22.65 0.72 5.23
CA ALA A 141 22.75 0.57 6.69
C ALA A 141 23.17 1.86 7.39
N ALA A 142 24.04 2.66 6.77
CA ALA A 142 24.48 3.94 7.29
C ALA A 142 23.40 5.05 7.18
N GLY A 143 22.45 4.91 6.24
CA GLY A 143 21.42 5.92 6.00
C GLY A 143 21.97 7.24 5.43
N THR A 144 23.23 7.24 4.97
CA THR A 144 23.92 8.37 4.34
C THR A 144 24.73 7.88 3.13
N ALA A 145 25.11 8.76 2.20
CA ALA A 145 25.94 8.44 1.03
C ALA A 145 27.43 8.19 1.40
N GLN A 146 27.67 7.54 2.53
CA GLN A 146 28.99 7.28 3.09
C GLN A 146 29.23 5.78 3.18
N TYR A 147 30.40 5.36 2.74
CA TYR A 147 30.87 3.98 2.83
C TYR A 147 32.03 3.91 3.81
N ALA A 148 31.84 3.15 4.89
CA ALA A 148 32.92 2.79 5.78
C ALA A 148 33.62 1.54 5.25
N ASP A 149 34.87 1.70 4.82
CA ASP A 149 35.67 0.60 4.30
C ASP A 149 36.13 -0.31 5.45
N PRO A 150 35.73 -1.60 5.46
CA PRO A 150 36.11 -2.53 6.51
C PRO A 150 37.59 -2.93 6.51
N GLY A 151 38.31 -2.76 5.39
CA GLY A 151 39.72 -3.08 5.27
C GLY A 151 40.64 -1.94 5.73
N THR A 152 40.25 -0.69 5.43
CA THR A 152 41.07 0.49 5.75
C THR A 152 40.57 1.27 6.97
N GLY A 153 39.31 1.08 7.37
CA GLY A 153 38.67 1.83 8.45
C GLY A 153 38.35 3.28 8.09
N LEU A 154 38.53 3.68 6.83
CA LEU A 154 38.24 5.03 6.35
C LEU A 154 36.78 5.16 5.92
N ILE A 155 36.21 6.34 6.14
CA ILE A 155 34.88 6.70 5.66
C ILE A 155 35.07 7.49 4.37
N HIS A 156 34.47 6.99 3.29
CA HIS A 156 34.46 7.65 1.99
C HIS A 156 33.07 8.18 1.69
N ASP A 157 32.96 9.43 1.26
CA ASP A 157 31.75 9.89 0.57
C ASP A 157 31.71 9.20 -0.80
N VAL A 158 30.61 8.52 -1.10
CA VAL A 158 30.46 7.74 -2.33
C VAL A 158 29.79 8.60 -3.40
N PRO A 159 30.54 9.13 -4.39
CA PRO A 159 29.96 9.94 -5.43
C PRO A 159 29.03 9.11 -6.31
N GLY A 160 27.91 9.71 -6.73
CA GLY A 160 26.93 9.07 -7.59
C GLY A 160 26.01 8.08 -6.90
N VAL A 161 26.06 7.90 -5.58
CA VAL A 161 25.08 7.12 -4.81
C VAL A 161 24.18 8.05 -4.01
N ALA A 162 22.87 7.84 -4.11
CA ALA A 162 21.89 8.57 -3.33
C ALA A 162 20.86 7.61 -2.74
N ILE A 163 20.43 7.88 -1.52
CA ILE A 163 19.36 7.12 -0.87
C ILE A 163 18.03 7.61 -1.44
N LYS A 164 17.35 6.73 -2.17
CA LYS A 164 16.05 7.01 -2.77
C LYS A 164 14.99 6.09 -2.17
N PRO A 165 13.76 6.59 -1.92
CA PRO A 165 12.65 5.73 -1.54
C PRO A 165 12.35 4.74 -2.66
N THR A 166 12.52 3.44 -2.40
CA THR A 166 12.11 2.34 -3.29
C THR A 166 10.61 2.16 -3.31
N ARG A 167 9.95 2.45 -2.18
CA ARG A 167 8.50 2.42 -2.06
C ARG A 167 7.96 3.83 -1.88
N ARG A 168 6.90 4.16 -2.63
CA ARG A 168 6.15 5.39 -2.42
C ARG A 168 5.61 5.37 -0.99
N ARG A 169 5.82 6.47 -0.26
CA ARG A 169 5.17 6.71 1.03
C ARG A 169 3.66 6.57 0.90
N TYR A 170 3.01 5.99 1.91
CA TYR A 170 1.56 5.82 1.91
C TYR A 170 0.99 5.99 3.32
N TRP A 171 -0.31 6.20 3.38
CA TRP A 171 -1.05 6.27 4.64
C TRP A 171 -1.74 4.93 4.90
N ARG A 172 -1.48 4.34 6.06
CA ARG A 172 -2.11 3.09 6.48
C ARG A 172 -3.36 3.43 7.30
N TRP A 173 -4.50 2.96 6.81
CA TRP A 173 -5.81 3.13 7.43
C TRP A 173 -6.18 1.87 8.20
N LEU A 174 -6.52 1.99 9.48
CA LEU A 174 -6.91 0.87 10.33
C LEU A 174 -8.18 1.21 11.10
N PHE A 175 -9.15 0.28 11.11
CA PHE A 175 -10.26 0.33 12.04
C PHE A 175 -9.84 -0.12 13.43
N THR A 176 -10.45 0.47 14.45
CA THR A 176 -10.24 0.03 15.83
C THR A 176 -10.86 -1.34 16.03
N ARG A 177 -10.08 -2.28 16.57
CA ARG A 177 -10.57 -3.62 16.88
C ARG A 177 -11.46 -3.62 18.12
N ARG A 178 -12.37 -4.58 18.16
CA ARG A 178 -13.13 -4.91 19.38
C ARG A 178 -12.17 -5.20 20.54
N SER A 179 -12.50 -4.66 21.71
CA SER A 179 -11.76 -4.85 22.96
C SER A 179 -12.72 -4.91 24.15
N LYS A 180 -12.22 -5.26 25.34
CA LYS A 180 -13.04 -5.30 26.57
C LYS A 180 -13.66 -3.93 26.91
N SER A 181 -12.99 -2.83 26.57
CA SER A 181 -13.49 -1.47 26.77
C SER A 181 -14.30 -0.93 25.59
N LYS A 182 -14.16 -1.54 24.40
CA LYS A 182 -14.87 -1.15 23.17
C LYS A 182 -15.53 -2.40 22.55
N PRO A 183 -16.79 -2.71 22.89
CA PRO A 183 -17.45 -3.94 22.45
C PRO A 183 -17.76 -3.94 20.95
N LEU A 184 -17.78 -2.77 20.29
CA LEU A 184 -17.98 -2.65 18.85
C LEU A 184 -16.64 -2.43 18.14
N ASP A 185 -16.48 -3.07 16.98
CA ASP A 185 -15.37 -2.75 16.07
C ASP A 185 -15.63 -1.40 15.38
N GLY A 186 -14.58 -0.73 14.90
CA GLY A 186 -14.67 0.52 14.17
C GLY A 186 -15.62 0.45 12.96
N ARG A 187 -15.72 -0.70 12.29
CA ARG A 187 -16.68 -0.88 11.19
C ARG A 187 -18.14 -0.85 11.66
N GLU A 188 -18.42 -1.49 12.79
CA GLU A 188 -19.76 -1.53 13.38
C GLU A 188 -20.14 -0.14 13.90
N LEU A 189 -19.19 0.58 14.50
CA LEU A 189 -19.37 1.98 14.92
C LEU A 189 -19.70 2.90 13.74
N VAL A 190 -18.99 2.75 12.62
CA VAL A 190 -19.28 3.52 11.39
C VAL A 190 -20.65 3.17 10.84
N ALA A 191 -21.02 1.89 10.79
CA ALA A 191 -22.34 1.47 10.32
C ALA A 191 -23.48 2.09 11.17
N GLN A 192 -23.34 2.05 12.50
CA GLN A 192 -24.30 2.69 13.41
C GLN A 192 -24.33 4.21 13.24
N ALA A 193 -23.18 4.86 13.02
CA ALA A 193 -23.11 6.29 12.82
C ALA A 193 -23.76 6.73 11.49
N ILE A 194 -23.65 5.91 10.44
CA ILE A 194 -24.35 6.14 9.16
C ILE A 194 -25.85 5.97 9.37
N GLU A 195 -26.29 4.89 10.01
CA GLU A 195 -27.71 4.63 10.30
C GLU A 195 -28.33 5.73 11.17
N ALA A 196 -27.58 6.23 12.15
CA ALA A 196 -27.97 7.36 13.01
C ALA A 196 -27.87 8.74 12.31
N GLY A 197 -27.43 8.81 11.05
CA GLY A 197 -27.28 10.06 10.30
C GLY A 197 -26.17 10.98 10.80
N ARG A 198 -25.23 10.48 11.61
CA ARG A 198 -24.06 11.24 12.09
C ARG A 198 -22.94 11.33 11.05
N ILE A 199 -22.87 10.34 10.15
CA ILE A 199 -21.99 10.33 8.99
C ILE A 199 -22.86 10.31 7.75
N ASP A 200 -22.80 11.38 6.98
CA ASP A 200 -23.46 11.48 5.67
C ASP A 200 -22.42 11.20 4.58
N LEU A 201 -22.62 10.11 3.83
CA LEU A 201 -21.71 9.66 2.78
C LEU A 201 -21.89 10.43 1.47
N ASP A 202 -23.08 11.01 1.25
CA ASP A 202 -23.44 11.69 0.01
C ASP A 202 -23.20 13.20 0.10
N ARG A 203 -23.04 13.74 1.32
CA ARG A 203 -22.72 15.14 1.54
C ARG A 203 -21.26 15.45 1.20
N ALA A 204 -21.08 16.45 0.34
CA ALA A 204 -19.77 17.02 0.08
C ALA A 204 -19.17 17.62 1.38
N ILE A 205 -17.97 17.18 1.74
CA ILE A 205 -17.24 17.75 2.88
C ILE A 205 -16.74 19.13 2.48
N GLU A 206 -17.40 20.19 2.93
CA GLU A 206 -16.93 21.57 2.73
C GLU A 206 -15.64 21.81 3.53
N ALA A 207 -14.67 22.52 2.95
CA ALA A 207 -13.51 22.94 3.73
C ALA A 207 -13.99 23.95 4.79
N PRO A 208 -13.51 23.88 6.04
CA PRO A 208 -13.81 24.93 7.00
C PRO A 208 -13.36 26.27 6.40
N ALA A 209 -14.21 27.29 6.50
CA ALA A 209 -13.85 28.65 6.14
C ALA A 209 -12.51 28.99 6.81
N PRO A 210 -11.55 29.63 6.11
CA PRO A 210 -10.29 30.01 6.72
C PRO A 210 -10.61 30.82 7.98
N LEU A 211 -10.10 30.35 9.12
CA LEU A 211 -10.16 31.12 10.36
C LEU A 211 -9.50 32.46 10.05
N GLU A 212 -10.29 33.52 9.96
CA GLU A 212 -9.74 34.87 9.95
C GLU A 212 -8.98 35.02 11.25
N LEU A 213 -7.64 35.01 11.13
CA LEU A 213 -6.76 35.44 12.19
C LEU A 213 -7.12 36.90 12.45
N THR A 214 -8.04 37.14 13.39
CA THR A 214 -8.20 38.45 14.00
C THR A 214 -6.85 38.80 14.60
N GLN A 215 -6.08 39.60 13.85
CA GLN A 215 -4.97 40.37 14.36
C GLN A 215 -5.55 41.33 15.39
N THR A 216 -5.69 40.87 16.63
CA THR A 216 -5.86 41.76 17.77
C THR A 216 -4.47 42.32 18.07
N ALA A 217 -4.12 43.39 17.36
CA ALA A 217 -3.07 44.29 17.79
C ALA A 217 -3.62 45.11 18.98
N ALA A 218 -3.02 44.92 20.16
CA ALA A 218 -3.05 45.84 21.28
C ALA A 218 -1.68 45.77 21.97
#